data_AF-A0A081APL8-F1
#
_entry.id   AF-A0A081APL8-F1
#
_cell.length_a   1.000
_cell.length_b   1.000
_cell.length_c   1.000
_cell.angle_alpha   90.00
_cell.angle_beta   90.00
_cell.angle_gamma   90.00
#
_symmetry.space_group_name_H-M   'P 1'
#
loop_
_entity.id
_entity.type
_entity.pdbx_description
1 polymer ?
#
loop_
_entity_poly.entity_id
_entity_poly.type
_entity_poly.pdbx_seq_one_letter_code
_entity_poly.pdbx_strand_id
1 'polypeptide(L)'
;MAPRTLVHFTAEEEEFADLNDGIKTSKVGKLLGSILGSYDPLVRSKIALRVFNYSALGQDLTISTAIDSINITGLTNFVPQDINVTSPNSVSISTASSGQVTVDAQLSATVEEKDVSATAHLQFVLEQPTITVEVEANMYACAPDVSASVCSNLTIADLQTDLESATNKRHFVNIMKEVLMRFKDASVKSFTLDFESISDFDLSFDSSSFVFRNLLRLVPDYSAEDINKKGSMYETYVTTMNRHAPTVLNYLIDATLEPLFGATCLSEE
;
A
#
# COMPACT_ATOMS: atom_id res chain seq x y z
N MET A 1 -5.08 6.08 32.86
CA MET A 1 -4.34 5.67 31.65
C MET A 1 -2.98 5.18 32.09
N ALA A 2 -2.57 3.97 31.70
CA ALA A 2 -1.21 3.50 31.93
C ALA A 2 -0.21 4.36 31.14
N PRO A 3 0.98 4.67 31.69
CA PRO A 3 2.01 5.37 30.94
C PRO A 3 2.49 4.52 29.76
N ARG A 4 2.72 5.19 28.63
CA ARG A 4 2.96 4.61 27.30
C ARG A 4 4.21 5.22 26.69
N THR A 5 4.93 4.42 25.92
CA THR A 5 6.08 4.85 25.11
C THR A 5 5.92 4.34 23.69
N LEU A 6 6.54 5.02 22.72
CA LEU A 6 6.59 4.51 21.36
C LEU A 6 7.51 3.27 21.31
N VAL A 7 7.10 2.27 20.54
CA VAL A 7 7.93 1.12 20.20
C VAL A 7 9.14 1.59 19.39
N HIS A 8 10.29 0.96 19.60
CA HIS A 8 11.53 1.24 18.88
C HIS A 8 12.00 -0.03 18.17
N PHE A 9 11.63 -0.22 16.90
CA PHE A 9 11.84 -1.47 16.16
C PHE A 9 13.30 -1.91 16.07
N THR A 10 14.26 -0.98 16.02
CA THR A 10 15.68 -1.34 15.98
C THR A 10 16.19 -1.96 17.29
N ALA A 11 15.42 -1.90 18.38
CA ALA A 11 15.75 -2.60 19.62
C ALA A 11 15.48 -4.11 19.50
N GLU A 12 14.59 -4.51 18.59
CA GLU A 12 14.13 -5.89 18.37
C GLU A 12 14.53 -6.40 16.96
N GLU A 13 15.51 -5.75 16.30
CA GLU A 13 15.83 -6.01 14.89
C GLU A 13 16.21 -7.47 14.62
N GLU A 14 16.89 -8.11 15.57
CA GLU A 14 17.25 -9.52 15.46
C GLU A 14 16.01 -10.43 15.48
N GLU A 15 14.95 -10.08 16.20
CA GLU A 15 13.71 -10.87 16.30
C GLU A 15 12.89 -10.83 14.99
N PHE A 16 13.09 -9.82 14.14
CA PHE A 16 12.42 -9.76 12.84
C PHE A 16 12.86 -10.89 11.88
N ALA A 17 14.05 -11.48 12.10
CA ALA A 17 14.45 -12.68 11.35
C ALA A 17 13.50 -13.85 11.63
N ASP A 18 13.15 -14.08 12.89
CA ASP A 18 12.25 -15.16 13.31
C ASP A 18 10.80 -14.87 12.86
N LEU A 19 10.36 -13.60 12.93
CA LEU A 19 9.07 -13.19 12.36
C LEU A 19 9.00 -13.47 10.86
N ASN A 20 10.08 -13.17 10.13
CA ASN A 20 10.18 -13.42 8.70
C ASN A 20 10.04 -14.90 8.37
N ASP A 21 10.60 -15.79 9.19
CA ASP A 21 10.43 -17.23 9.02
C ASP A 21 8.97 -17.66 9.28
N GLY A 22 8.30 -17.06 10.28
CA GLY A 22 6.89 -17.30 10.57
C GLY A 22 5.92 -16.87 9.46
N ILE A 23 6.10 -15.68 8.88
CA ILE A 23 5.19 -15.13 7.87
C ILE A 23 5.33 -15.78 6.49
N LYS A 24 6.50 -16.34 6.15
CA LYS A 24 6.77 -17.00 4.86
C LYS A 24 6.12 -18.38 4.74
N THR A 25 5.47 -18.87 5.79
CA THR A 25 4.83 -20.17 5.75
C THR A 25 3.64 -20.18 4.79
N SER A 26 3.44 -21.31 4.08
CA SER A 26 2.27 -21.49 3.19
C SER A 26 0.93 -21.34 3.92
N LYS A 27 0.94 -21.59 5.24
CA LYS A 27 -0.21 -21.41 6.13
C LYS A 27 -0.57 -19.94 6.27
N VAL A 28 0.39 -19.08 6.62
CA VAL A 28 0.18 -17.63 6.71
C VAL A 28 -0.24 -17.06 5.36
N GLY A 29 0.40 -17.49 4.27
CA GLY A 29 -0.02 -17.09 2.91
C GLY A 29 -1.49 -17.39 2.62
N LYS A 30 -1.98 -18.59 2.96
CA LYS A 30 -3.41 -18.96 2.80
C LYS A 30 -4.34 -18.12 3.69
N LEU A 31 -3.94 -17.82 4.93
CA LEU A 31 -4.72 -17.00 5.85
C LEU A 31 -4.81 -15.56 5.36
N LEU A 32 -3.69 -14.99 4.91
CA LEU A 32 -3.64 -13.67 4.28
C LEU A 32 -4.54 -13.63 3.05
N GLY A 33 -4.39 -14.58 2.12
CA GLY A 33 -5.25 -14.67 0.93
C GLY A 33 -6.75 -14.76 1.29
N SER A 34 -7.10 -15.49 2.36
CA SER A 34 -8.49 -15.57 2.85
C SER A 34 -9.02 -14.25 3.42
N ILE A 35 -8.15 -13.39 3.96
CA ILE A 35 -8.49 -12.05 4.43
C ILE A 35 -8.59 -11.08 3.26
N LEU A 36 -7.61 -11.10 2.35
CA LEU A 36 -7.64 -10.29 1.14
C LEU A 36 -8.83 -10.63 0.25
N GLY A 37 -9.35 -11.87 0.33
CA GLY A 37 -10.57 -12.27 -0.38
C GLY A 37 -11.85 -11.51 0.01
N SER A 38 -11.90 -10.84 1.18
CA SER A 38 -13.02 -9.90 1.46
C SER A 38 -12.84 -8.54 0.81
N TYR A 39 -11.68 -8.29 0.23
CA TYR A 39 -11.30 -7.07 -0.47
C TYR A 39 -10.98 -7.34 -1.94
N ASP A 40 -11.30 -8.51 -2.50
CA ASP A 40 -11.01 -8.87 -3.89
C ASP A 40 -12.34 -9.16 -4.64
N PRO A 41 -12.80 -8.30 -5.55
CA PRO A 41 -12.16 -7.07 -6.02
C PRO A 41 -12.08 -5.95 -4.98
N LEU A 42 -10.98 -5.20 -4.99
CA LEU A 42 -10.84 -3.97 -4.22
C LEU A 42 -11.40 -2.83 -5.05
N VAL A 43 -12.60 -2.39 -4.68
CA VAL A 43 -13.26 -1.26 -5.33
C VAL A 43 -13.17 -0.03 -4.44
N ARG A 44 -12.62 1.05 -4.98
CA ARG A 44 -12.58 2.39 -4.34
C ARG A 44 -12.92 3.48 -5.35
N SER A 45 -13.28 4.64 -4.84
CA SER A 45 -13.70 5.77 -5.66
C SER A 45 -13.34 7.09 -4.98
N LYS A 46 -13.19 8.15 -5.76
CA LYS A 46 -12.98 9.53 -5.29
C LYS A 46 -11.72 9.66 -4.44
N ILE A 47 -10.61 9.13 -4.94
CA ILE A 47 -9.30 9.30 -4.30
C ILE A 47 -8.63 10.51 -4.93
N ALA A 48 -8.50 11.60 -4.17
CA ALA A 48 -7.74 12.75 -4.61
C ALA A 48 -6.25 12.37 -4.71
N LEU A 49 -5.64 12.65 -5.86
CA LEU A 49 -4.20 12.50 -6.04
C LEU A 49 -3.50 13.85 -5.84
N ARG A 50 -2.17 13.83 -5.97
CA ARG A 50 -1.35 15.03 -5.77
C ARG A 50 -1.62 16.06 -6.87
N VAL A 51 -1.80 17.31 -6.45
CA VAL A 51 -1.79 18.49 -7.32
C VAL A 51 -0.36 18.79 -7.75
N PHE A 52 -0.14 19.07 -9.02
CA PHE A 52 1.18 19.47 -9.53
C PHE A 52 1.10 20.69 -10.42
N ASN A 53 2.18 21.46 -10.40
CA ASN A 53 2.32 22.65 -11.22
C ASN A 53 3.08 22.30 -12.50
N TYR A 54 2.57 22.77 -13.64
CA TYR A 54 3.18 22.57 -14.93
C TYR A 54 3.23 23.89 -15.71
N SER A 55 4.42 24.32 -16.10
CA SER A 55 4.60 25.53 -16.90
C SER A 55 4.55 25.15 -18.39
N ALA A 56 3.50 25.60 -19.07
CA ALA A 56 3.29 25.37 -20.50
C ALA A 56 2.98 26.68 -21.21
N LEU A 57 3.58 26.92 -22.38
CA LEU A 57 3.24 28.08 -23.23
C LEU A 57 3.36 29.44 -22.49
N GLY A 58 4.29 29.56 -21.54
CA GLY A 58 4.48 30.77 -20.73
C GLY A 58 3.40 31.01 -19.67
N GLN A 59 2.58 30.00 -19.36
CA GLN A 59 1.61 30.00 -18.27
C GLN A 59 1.97 28.93 -17.26
N ASP A 60 1.91 29.28 -15.98
CA ASP A 60 1.95 28.29 -14.90
C ASP A 60 0.52 27.76 -14.71
N LEU A 61 0.38 26.44 -14.84
CA LEU A 61 -0.89 25.74 -14.70
C LEU A 61 -0.86 24.85 -13.46
N THR A 62 -1.94 24.85 -12.72
CA THR A 62 -2.17 23.94 -11.60
C THR A 62 -3.05 22.80 -12.08
N ILE A 63 -2.54 21.58 -12.00
CA ILE A 63 -3.24 20.38 -12.44
C ILE A 63 -3.58 19.53 -11.22
N SER A 64 -4.87 19.44 -10.94
CA SER A 64 -5.43 18.50 -9.96
C SER A 64 -5.74 17.18 -10.65
N THR A 65 -5.41 16.08 -10.00
CA THR A 65 -5.70 14.74 -10.50
C THR A 65 -6.46 13.92 -9.46
N ALA A 66 -7.27 12.99 -9.92
CA ALA A 66 -8.01 12.08 -9.05
C ALA A 66 -8.18 10.71 -9.70
N ILE A 67 -8.35 9.70 -8.85
CA ILE A 67 -8.89 8.40 -9.23
C ILE A 67 -10.40 8.47 -8.94
N ASP A 68 -11.20 8.53 -10.00
CA ASP A 68 -12.65 8.57 -9.91
C ASP A 68 -13.18 7.21 -9.43
N SER A 69 -12.65 6.12 -10.00
CA SER A 69 -12.87 4.75 -9.55
C SER A 69 -11.64 3.88 -9.83
N ILE A 70 -11.36 2.93 -8.96
CA ILE A 70 -10.37 1.88 -9.17
C ILE A 70 -10.95 0.53 -8.73
N ASN A 71 -10.68 -0.48 -9.53
CA ASN A 71 -10.99 -1.87 -9.29
C ASN A 71 -9.69 -2.68 -9.42
N ILE A 72 -9.30 -3.37 -8.35
CA ILE A 72 -8.11 -4.24 -8.34
C ILE A 72 -8.54 -5.66 -8.03
N THR A 73 -8.20 -6.62 -8.89
CA THR A 73 -8.44 -8.05 -8.65
C THR A 73 -7.15 -8.84 -8.52
N GLY A 74 -7.22 -10.02 -7.88
CA GLY A 74 -6.08 -10.94 -7.73
C GLY A 74 -5.28 -10.71 -6.45
N LEU A 75 -5.83 -9.94 -5.50
CA LEU A 75 -5.21 -9.67 -4.21
C LEU A 75 -5.04 -10.94 -3.37
N THR A 76 -5.89 -11.96 -3.57
CA THR A 76 -5.79 -13.23 -2.83
C THR A 76 -4.50 -14.01 -3.09
N ASN A 77 -3.78 -13.67 -4.17
CA ASN A 77 -2.58 -14.39 -4.60
C ASN A 77 -1.30 -13.89 -3.95
N PHE A 78 -1.36 -12.77 -3.21
CA PHE A 78 -0.22 -12.23 -2.49
C PHE A 78 0.13 -13.08 -1.27
N VAL A 79 1.43 -13.34 -1.13
CA VAL A 79 2.03 -13.95 0.05
C VAL A 79 3.10 -13.01 0.62
N PRO A 80 3.29 -12.98 1.95
CA PRO A 80 4.37 -12.23 2.56
C PRO A 80 5.73 -12.73 2.09
N GLN A 81 6.65 -11.79 1.86
CA GLN A 81 8.05 -12.08 1.60
C GLN A 81 8.87 -11.67 2.82
N ASP A 82 8.87 -10.40 3.19
CA ASP A 82 9.69 -9.93 4.30
C ASP A 82 9.08 -8.72 5.00
N ILE A 83 9.43 -8.57 6.27
CA ILE A 83 9.23 -7.40 7.10
C ILE A 83 10.60 -7.07 7.70
N ASN A 84 11.18 -5.94 7.31
CA ASN A 84 12.52 -5.54 7.71
C ASN A 84 12.49 -4.18 8.39
N VAL A 85 13.19 -4.03 9.50
CA VAL A 85 13.32 -2.74 10.18
C VAL A 85 14.13 -1.78 9.31
N THR A 86 13.62 -0.58 9.06
CA THR A 86 14.35 0.47 8.32
C THR A 86 14.71 1.66 9.21
N SER A 87 13.95 1.88 10.29
CA SER A 87 14.18 2.95 11.25
C SER A 87 13.55 2.58 12.61
N PRO A 88 13.76 3.39 13.67
CA PRO A 88 13.10 3.21 14.97
C PRO A 88 11.59 2.96 14.92
N ASN A 89 10.88 3.57 13.98
CA ASN A 89 9.43 3.47 13.86
C ASN A 89 8.99 3.12 12.43
N SER A 90 9.90 2.58 11.61
CA SER A 90 9.59 2.19 10.23
C SER A 90 10.01 0.76 9.91
N VAL A 91 9.19 0.11 9.10
CA VAL A 91 9.46 -1.21 8.53
C VAL A 91 9.23 -1.18 7.01
N SER A 92 10.05 -1.92 6.28
CA SER A 92 9.78 -2.31 4.89
C SER A 92 8.98 -3.61 4.91
N ILE A 93 7.85 -3.64 4.22
CA ILE A 93 6.99 -4.83 4.05
C ILE A 93 7.00 -5.20 2.57
N SER A 94 7.43 -6.42 2.27
CA SER A 94 7.47 -6.96 0.92
C SER A 94 6.49 -8.13 0.77
N THR A 95 5.78 -8.16 -0.36
CA THR A 95 4.84 -9.21 -0.72
C THR A 95 4.98 -9.54 -2.19
N ALA A 96 4.72 -10.79 -2.57
CA ALA A 96 4.72 -11.21 -3.96
C ALA A 96 3.44 -11.96 -4.29
N SER A 97 2.87 -11.68 -5.46
CA SER A 97 1.75 -12.44 -5.99
C SER A 97 2.25 -13.68 -6.73
N SER A 98 1.61 -14.82 -6.48
CA SER A 98 1.82 -16.05 -7.25
C SER A 98 1.01 -16.12 -8.56
N GLY A 99 0.26 -15.07 -8.88
CA GLY A 99 -0.53 -14.99 -10.11
C GLY A 99 -0.74 -13.55 -10.56
N GLN A 100 -1.81 -13.34 -11.32
CA GLN A 100 -2.11 -12.05 -11.94
C GLN A 100 -2.77 -11.08 -10.98
N VAL A 101 -2.44 -9.80 -11.15
CA VAL A 101 -3.16 -8.67 -10.57
C VAL A 101 -3.66 -7.79 -11.70
N THR A 102 -4.97 -7.56 -11.76
CA THR A 102 -5.59 -6.68 -12.75
C THR A 102 -5.95 -5.37 -12.10
N VAL A 103 -5.67 -4.27 -12.78
CA VAL A 103 -6.06 -2.92 -12.39
C VAL A 103 -6.92 -2.33 -13.50
N ASP A 104 -8.08 -1.82 -13.13
CA ASP A 104 -8.98 -1.06 -13.99
C ASP A 104 -9.36 0.23 -13.24
N ALA A 105 -8.99 1.38 -13.80
CA ALA A 105 -9.14 2.67 -13.16
C ALA A 105 -9.68 3.74 -14.11
N GLN A 106 -10.60 4.55 -13.60
CA GLN A 106 -11.03 5.80 -14.19
C GLN A 106 -10.33 6.94 -13.47
N LEU A 107 -9.67 7.80 -14.23
CA LEU A 107 -8.89 8.92 -13.76
C LEU A 107 -9.48 10.21 -14.30
N SER A 108 -9.36 11.30 -13.52
CA SER A 108 -9.66 12.64 -13.98
C SER A 108 -8.50 13.59 -13.71
N ALA A 109 -8.38 14.59 -14.57
CA ALA A 109 -7.46 15.69 -14.41
C ALA A 109 -8.17 17.01 -14.70
N THR A 110 -7.91 18.04 -13.89
CA THR A 110 -8.49 19.38 -14.02
C THR A 110 -7.39 20.43 -14.03
N VAL A 111 -7.43 21.33 -15.01
CA VAL A 111 -6.60 22.53 -15.05
C VAL A 111 -7.37 23.65 -14.34
N GLU A 112 -6.94 24.01 -13.14
CA GLU A 112 -7.69 24.87 -12.21
C GLU A 112 -7.94 26.26 -12.80
N GLU A 113 -6.94 26.87 -13.45
CA GLU A 113 -7.02 28.25 -13.95
C GLU A 113 -8.00 28.40 -15.12
N LYS A 114 -8.38 27.30 -15.78
CA LYS A 114 -9.25 27.31 -16.96
C LYS A 114 -10.57 26.59 -16.73
N ASP A 115 -10.75 25.93 -15.58
CA ASP A 115 -11.90 25.08 -15.26
C ASP A 115 -12.19 24.08 -16.39
N VAL A 116 -11.12 23.44 -16.89
CA VAL A 116 -11.22 22.42 -17.93
C VAL A 116 -10.74 21.09 -17.38
N SER A 117 -11.49 20.02 -17.67
CA SER A 117 -11.16 18.67 -17.26
C SER A 117 -10.96 17.71 -18.44
N ALA A 118 -10.28 16.61 -18.15
CA ALA A 118 -10.13 15.44 -19.00
C ALA A 118 -10.30 14.19 -18.14
N THR A 119 -10.79 13.13 -18.75
CA THR A 119 -10.84 11.81 -18.12
C THR A 119 -9.92 10.84 -18.85
N ALA A 120 -9.47 9.80 -18.16
CA ALA A 120 -8.72 8.71 -18.75
C ALA A 120 -9.20 7.37 -18.19
N HIS A 121 -9.21 6.35 -19.04
CA HIS A 121 -9.35 4.96 -18.62
C HIS A 121 -7.98 4.30 -18.66
N LEU A 122 -7.59 3.68 -17.55
CA LEU A 122 -6.34 2.93 -17.41
C LEU A 122 -6.69 1.49 -17.06
N GLN A 123 -6.24 0.56 -17.89
CA GLN A 123 -6.36 -0.87 -17.64
C GLN A 123 -5.01 -1.55 -17.85
N PHE A 124 -4.65 -2.49 -16.99
CA PHE A 124 -3.51 -3.39 -17.20
C PHE A 124 -3.58 -4.63 -16.31
N VAL A 125 -2.83 -5.67 -16.70
CA VAL A 125 -2.63 -6.91 -15.93
C VAL A 125 -1.15 -7.09 -15.67
N LEU A 126 -0.77 -7.27 -14.40
CA LEU A 126 0.58 -7.60 -13.97
C LEU A 126 0.68 -9.10 -13.67
N GLU A 127 1.66 -9.76 -14.26
CA GLU A 127 2.02 -11.15 -13.94
C GLU A 127 3.01 -11.17 -12.77
N GLN A 128 2.68 -11.94 -11.73
CA GLN A 128 3.52 -12.15 -10.53
C GLN A 128 4.14 -10.86 -9.97
N PRO A 129 3.35 -9.80 -9.70
CA PRO A 129 3.92 -8.58 -9.15
C PRO A 129 4.50 -8.80 -7.75
N THR A 130 5.64 -8.15 -7.51
CA THR A 130 6.25 -7.97 -6.19
C THR A 130 6.08 -6.52 -5.78
N ILE A 131 5.54 -6.32 -4.58
CA ILE A 131 5.29 -5.01 -4.00
C ILE A 131 6.08 -4.90 -2.70
N THR A 132 6.85 -3.84 -2.58
CA THR A 132 7.52 -3.47 -1.34
C THR A 132 7.08 -2.08 -0.91
N VAL A 133 6.67 -1.93 0.34
CA VAL A 133 6.24 -0.65 0.92
C VAL A 133 7.06 -0.34 2.16
N GLU A 134 7.47 0.91 2.31
CA GLU A 134 8.02 1.38 3.57
C GLU A 134 6.90 2.05 4.37
N VAL A 135 6.65 1.54 5.55
CA VAL A 135 5.60 2.01 6.45
C VAL A 135 6.25 2.58 7.70
N GLU A 136 5.97 3.85 7.98
CA GLU A 136 6.16 4.41 9.32
C GLU A 136 4.95 4.01 10.15
N ALA A 137 5.19 3.26 11.22
CA ALA A 137 4.17 2.72 12.13
C ALA A 137 4.48 3.19 13.55
N ASN A 138 3.74 4.20 14.01
CA ASN A 138 3.87 4.67 15.38
C ASN A 138 3.01 3.78 16.28
N MET A 139 3.65 2.86 16.99
CA MET A 139 2.98 1.90 17.88
C MET A 139 3.28 2.18 19.35
N TYR A 140 2.34 1.88 20.24
CA TYR A 140 2.52 2.01 21.69
C TYR A 140 2.93 0.70 22.37
N ALA A 141 3.93 0.83 23.22
CA ALA A 141 4.32 -0.13 24.24
C ALA A 141 3.98 0.40 25.65
N CYS A 142 3.99 -0.52 26.61
CA CYS A 142 3.99 -0.23 28.03
C CYS A 142 5.26 0.53 28.40
N ALA A 143 5.13 1.57 29.22
CA ALA A 143 6.30 2.24 29.78
C ALA A 143 7.10 1.28 30.70
N PRO A 144 8.44 1.42 30.78
CA PRO A 144 9.32 0.46 31.46
C PRO A 144 8.97 0.17 32.93
N ASP A 145 8.40 1.15 33.63
CA ASP A 145 8.09 1.06 35.07
C ASP A 145 6.64 0.56 35.35
N VAL A 146 5.91 0.12 34.32
CA VAL A 146 4.54 -0.38 34.45
C VAL A 146 4.53 -1.89 34.64
N SER A 147 3.78 -2.37 35.64
CA SER A 147 3.61 -3.80 35.86
C SER A 147 2.92 -4.49 34.67
N ALA A 148 3.39 -5.68 34.31
CA ALA A 148 2.77 -6.55 33.31
C ALA A 148 1.29 -6.87 33.60
N SER A 149 0.87 -6.82 34.86
CA SER A 149 -0.52 -7.00 35.27
C SER A 149 -1.45 -5.85 34.87
N VAL A 150 -0.87 -4.68 34.55
CA VAL A 150 -1.57 -3.46 34.15
C VAL A 150 -1.43 -3.23 32.65
N CYS A 151 -0.34 -3.69 32.04
CA CYS A 151 -0.02 -3.49 30.65
C CYS A 151 0.94 -4.57 30.17
N SER A 152 0.58 -5.30 29.11
CA SER A 152 1.45 -6.28 28.46
C SER A 152 2.00 -5.71 27.16
N ASN A 153 3.29 -5.91 26.90
CA ASN A 153 3.84 -5.66 25.57
C ASN A 153 3.53 -6.85 24.65
N LEU A 154 3.37 -6.57 23.36
CA LEU A 154 3.35 -7.60 22.33
C LEU A 154 4.78 -7.71 21.81
N THR A 155 5.42 -8.86 22.04
CA THR A 155 6.79 -9.11 21.55
C THR A 155 6.74 -9.71 20.14
N ILE A 156 7.86 -9.65 19.42
CA ILE A 156 7.93 -10.28 18.08
C ILE A 156 7.86 -11.81 18.22
N ALA A 157 8.44 -12.37 19.28
CA ALA A 157 8.33 -13.79 19.62
C ALA A 157 6.89 -14.25 19.90
N ASP A 158 6.09 -13.44 20.62
CA ASP A 158 4.67 -13.73 20.85
C ASP A 158 3.91 -13.75 19.52
N LEU A 159 4.15 -12.74 18.67
CA LEU A 159 3.54 -12.65 17.34
C LEU A 159 3.86 -13.85 16.46
N GLN A 160 5.12 -14.28 16.45
CA GLN A 160 5.53 -15.47 15.71
C GLN A 160 4.77 -16.71 16.23
N THR A 161 4.74 -16.91 17.55
CA THR A 161 4.04 -18.03 18.19
C THR A 161 2.55 -18.03 17.84
N ASP A 162 1.92 -16.87 17.87
CA ASP A 162 0.51 -16.70 17.53
C ASP A 162 0.25 -17.02 16.06
N LEU A 163 1.09 -16.53 15.14
CA LEU A 163 1.01 -16.84 13.71
C LEU A 163 1.19 -18.35 13.45
N GLU A 164 2.15 -18.98 14.13
CA GLU A 164 2.36 -20.43 14.06
C GLU A 164 1.15 -21.21 14.58
N SER A 165 0.45 -20.70 15.60
CA SER A 165 -0.74 -21.33 16.18
C SER A 165 -2.04 -21.01 15.42
N ALA A 166 -2.06 -19.98 14.56
CA ALA A 166 -3.25 -19.48 13.86
C ALA A 166 -3.83 -20.48 12.85
N THR A 167 -4.71 -21.41 13.24
CA THR A 167 -5.21 -22.46 12.32
C THR A 167 -6.32 -22.01 11.37
N ASN A 168 -6.94 -20.85 11.60
CA ASN A 168 -8.11 -20.39 10.87
C ASN A 168 -8.17 -18.86 10.75
N LYS A 169 -9.02 -18.37 9.83
CA LYS A 169 -9.20 -16.94 9.54
C LYS A 169 -9.52 -16.11 10.78
N ARG A 170 -10.39 -16.61 11.69
CA ARG A 170 -10.78 -15.86 12.89
C ARG A 170 -9.58 -15.63 13.80
N HIS A 171 -8.77 -16.66 14.03
CA HIS A 171 -7.58 -16.52 14.86
C HIS A 171 -6.61 -15.50 14.27
N PHE A 172 -6.33 -15.59 12.96
CA PHE A 172 -5.46 -14.62 12.29
C PHE A 172 -6.01 -13.19 12.35
N VAL A 173 -7.32 -12.99 12.19
CA VAL A 173 -7.95 -11.67 12.33
C VAL A 173 -7.79 -11.12 13.75
N ASN A 174 -7.85 -11.96 14.78
CA ASN A 174 -7.62 -11.53 16.16
C ASN A 174 -6.17 -11.08 16.37
N ILE A 175 -5.18 -11.80 15.84
CA ILE A 175 -3.76 -11.40 15.90
C ILE A 175 -3.57 -10.03 15.23
N MET A 176 -4.11 -9.85 14.02
CA MET A 176 -4.06 -8.56 13.33
C MET A 176 -4.76 -7.45 14.14
N LYS A 177 -5.88 -7.75 14.80
CA LYS A 177 -6.57 -6.80 15.67
C LYS A 177 -5.69 -6.38 16.85
N GLU A 178 -5.04 -7.32 17.53
CA GLU A 178 -4.13 -7.02 18.65
C GLU A 178 -2.96 -6.13 18.23
N VAL A 179 -2.40 -6.39 17.05
CA VAL A 179 -1.38 -5.53 16.42
C VAL A 179 -1.95 -4.14 16.18
N LEU A 180 -3.08 -4.02 15.46
CA LEU A 180 -3.70 -2.75 15.08
C LEU A 180 -4.13 -1.92 16.30
N MET A 181 -4.56 -2.54 17.39
CA MET A 181 -4.91 -1.83 18.62
C MET A 181 -3.74 -1.04 19.22
N ARG A 182 -2.50 -1.42 18.91
CA ARG A 182 -1.28 -0.70 19.35
C ARG A 182 -0.90 0.46 18.46
N PHE A 183 -1.41 0.52 17.24
CA PHE A 183 -1.13 1.62 16.33
C PHE A 183 -1.75 2.90 16.88
N LYS A 184 -0.92 3.94 16.96
CA LYS A 184 -1.35 5.32 17.15
C LYS A 184 -1.71 5.94 15.80
N ASP A 185 -0.81 5.77 14.83
CA ASP A 185 -0.95 6.19 13.46
C ASP A 185 0.04 5.40 12.58
N ALA A 186 -0.20 5.38 11.27
CA ALA A 186 0.71 4.81 10.30
C ALA A 186 0.64 5.56 8.98
N SER A 187 1.74 5.53 8.24
CA SER A 187 1.76 6.07 6.87
C SER A 187 2.75 5.33 5.99
N VAL A 188 2.39 5.13 4.72
CA VAL A 188 3.29 4.64 3.68
C VAL A 188 4.18 5.79 3.22
N LYS A 189 5.50 5.62 3.34
CA LYS A 189 6.52 6.59 2.93
C LYS A 189 7.01 6.34 1.51
N SER A 190 7.17 5.08 1.13
CA SER A 190 7.64 4.69 -0.19
C SER A 190 6.95 3.42 -0.66
N PHE A 191 6.97 3.21 -1.98
CA PHE A 191 6.42 2.04 -2.66
C PHE A 191 7.36 1.67 -3.79
N THR A 192 7.56 0.38 -3.98
CA THR A 192 8.30 -0.20 -5.10
C THR A 192 7.47 -1.31 -5.71
N LEU A 193 7.44 -1.35 -7.04
CA LEU A 193 6.79 -2.39 -7.83
C LEU A 193 7.80 -3.03 -8.78
N ASP A 194 7.79 -4.36 -8.81
CA ASP A 194 8.34 -5.18 -9.89
C ASP A 194 7.29 -6.22 -10.31
N PHE A 195 7.46 -6.81 -11.48
CA PHE A 195 6.54 -7.80 -12.04
C PHE A 195 7.24 -8.57 -13.16
N GLU A 196 6.80 -9.79 -13.45
CA GLU A 196 7.38 -10.59 -14.54
C GLU A 196 7.06 -9.96 -15.90
N SER A 197 5.78 -9.64 -16.13
CA SER A 197 5.32 -8.96 -17.34
C SER A 197 4.04 -8.17 -17.09
N ILE A 198 3.73 -7.26 -18.01
CA ILE A 198 2.48 -6.53 -18.11
C ILE A 198 1.75 -6.91 -19.39
N SER A 199 0.43 -7.00 -19.35
CA SER A 199 -0.44 -7.28 -20.50
C SER A 199 -1.72 -6.46 -20.39
N ASP A 200 -2.53 -6.47 -21.46
CA ASP A 200 -3.80 -5.72 -21.55
C ASP A 200 -3.67 -4.26 -21.13
N PHE A 201 -2.51 -3.65 -21.40
CA PHE A 201 -2.27 -2.25 -21.11
C PHE A 201 -3.06 -1.39 -22.09
N ASP A 202 -4.03 -0.66 -21.58
CA ASP A 202 -4.75 0.40 -22.29
C ASP A 202 -4.74 1.67 -21.45
N LEU A 203 -4.40 2.79 -22.09
CA LEU A 203 -4.50 4.11 -21.51
C LEU A 203 -5.17 5.03 -22.53
N SER A 204 -6.48 5.22 -22.38
CA SER A 204 -7.28 6.02 -23.30
C SER A 204 -7.73 7.31 -22.63
N PHE A 205 -7.46 8.44 -23.29
CA PHE A 205 -7.85 9.76 -22.80
C PHE A 205 -9.08 10.26 -23.54
N ASP A 206 -10.08 10.72 -22.78
CA ASP A 206 -11.23 11.45 -23.31
C ASP A 206 -11.11 12.93 -22.95
N SER A 207 -10.79 13.75 -23.95
CA SER A 207 -10.86 15.20 -23.81
C SER A 207 -11.12 15.91 -25.14
N SER A 208 -12.15 16.75 -25.15
CA SER A 208 -12.41 17.67 -26.25
C SER A 208 -11.55 18.94 -26.20
N SER A 209 -10.84 19.17 -25.08
CA SER A 209 -10.06 20.39 -24.80
C SER A 209 -8.77 20.48 -25.60
N PHE A 210 -8.52 21.64 -26.20
CA PHE A 210 -7.24 21.94 -26.85
C PHE A 210 -6.05 21.95 -25.87
N VAL A 211 -6.27 22.34 -24.61
CA VAL A 211 -5.20 22.38 -23.60
C VAL A 211 -4.73 20.95 -23.30
N PHE A 212 -5.66 20.05 -23.00
CA PHE A 212 -5.32 18.65 -22.75
C PHE A 212 -4.74 17.97 -23.99
N ARG A 213 -5.26 18.21 -25.20
CA ARG A 213 -4.61 17.67 -26.41
C ARG A 213 -3.12 18.03 -26.55
N ASN A 214 -2.69 19.18 -26.04
CA ASN A 214 -1.26 19.53 -26.03
C ASN A 214 -0.51 18.90 -24.85
N LEU A 215 -1.13 18.80 -23.67
CA LEU A 215 -0.53 18.10 -22.52
C LEU A 215 -0.38 16.60 -22.77
N LEU A 216 -1.36 15.96 -23.41
CA LEU A 216 -1.36 14.53 -23.75
C LEU A 216 -0.24 14.14 -24.70
N ARG A 217 0.27 15.06 -25.53
CA ARG A 217 1.45 14.82 -26.37
C ARG A 217 2.74 14.61 -25.57
N LEU A 218 2.72 14.96 -24.28
CA LEU A 218 3.84 14.79 -23.36
C LEU A 218 3.73 13.51 -22.55
N VAL A 219 2.57 12.87 -22.56
CA VAL A 219 2.37 11.57 -21.93
C VAL A 219 3.02 10.53 -22.84
N PRO A 220 3.96 9.71 -22.34
CA PRO A 220 4.54 8.63 -23.13
C PRO A 220 3.44 7.70 -23.67
N ASP A 221 3.58 7.30 -24.92
CA ASP A 221 2.72 6.28 -25.52
C ASP A 221 3.18 4.92 -24.99
N TYR A 222 2.54 4.49 -23.89
CA TYR A 222 2.88 3.24 -23.23
C TYR A 222 2.26 2.06 -23.97
N SER A 223 3.07 1.04 -24.24
CA SER A 223 2.61 -0.26 -24.71
C SER A 223 3.09 -1.36 -23.76
N ALA A 224 2.31 -2.43 -23.63
CA ALA A 224 2.73 -3.61 -22.87
C ALA A 224 4.06 -4.17 -23.40
N GLU A 225 4.27 -4.18 -24.72
CA GLU A 225 5.50 -4.65 -25.35
C GLU A 225 6.71 -3.82 -24.90
N ASP A 226 6.60 -2.50 -24.89
CA ASP A 226 7.72 -1.61 -24.54
C ASP A 226 8.03 -1.61 -23.05
N ILE A 227 7.01 -1.73 -22.19
CA ILE A 227 7.19 -1.91 -20.75
C ILE A 227 7.86 -3.27 -20.47
N ASN A 228 7.48 -4.33 -21.18
CA ASN A 228 8.07 -5.66 -21.00
C ASN A 228 9.53 -5.77 -21.44
N LYS A 229 10.05 -4.83 -22.25
CA LYS A 229 11.48 -4.77 -22.60
C LYS A 229 12.37 -4.37 -21.41
N LYS A 230 11.79 -3.98 -20.26
CA LYS A 230 12.51 -3.58 -19.03
C LYS A 230 13.54 -2.47 -19.26
N GLY A 231 13.28 -1.58 -20.23
CA GLY A 231 14.10 -0.40 -20.54
C GLY A 231 13.56 0.89 -19.94
N SER A 232 13.79 2.03 -20.60
CA SER A 232 13.35 3.35 -20.10
C SER A 232 11.83 3.49 -19.90
N MET A 233 11.01 2.84 -20.74
CA MET A 233 9.54 2.86 -20.57
C MET A 233 9.10 2.12 -19.30
N TYR A 234 9.75 1.01 -18.98
CA TYR A 234 9.52 0.29 -17.72
C TYR A 234 9.89 1.15 -16.51
N GLU A 235 11.09 1.76 -16.53
CA GLU A 235 11.54 2.63 -15.44
C GLU A 235 10.58 3.81 -15.24
N THR A 236 10.12 4.42 -16.33
CA THR A 236 9.16 5.54 -16.29
C THR A 236 7.80 5.10 -15.73
N TYR A 237 7.31 3.94 -16.16
CA TYR A 237 6.06 3.36 -15.65
C TYR A 237 6.14 3.07 -14.14
N VAL A 238 7.15 2.30 -13.70
CA VAL A 238 7.33 1.96 -12.28
C VAL A 238 7.57 3.21 -11.44
N THR A 239 8.38 4.17 -11.92
CA THR A 239 8.58 5.44 -11.21
C THR A 239 7.28 6.22 -11.03
N THR A 240 6.40 6.20 -12.03
CA THR A 240 5.08 6.83 -11.95
C THR A 240 4.22 6.13 -10.91
N MET A 241 4.16 4.80 -10.93
CA MET A 241 3.44 4.01 -9.92
C MET A 241 3.99 4.27 -8.51
N ASN A 242 5.31 4.23 -8.32
CA ASN A 242 5.97 4.49 -7.03
C ASN A 242 5.70 5.89 -6.49
N ARG A 243 5.47 6.88 -7.36
CA ARG A 243 5.14 8.25 -6.95
C ARG A 243 3.71 8.38 -6.43
N HIS A 244 2.75 7.64 -6.99
CA HIS A 244 1.33 7.82 -6.72
C HIS A 244 0.74 6.75 -5.78
N ALA A 245 1.30 5.54 -5.77
CA ALA A 245 0.85 4.44 -4.93
C ALA A 245 0.85 4.78 -3.43
N PRO A 246 1.84 5.50 -2.86
CA PRO A 246 1.78 5.89 -1.45
C PRO A 246 0.54 6.73 -1.11
N THR A 247 0.08 7.62 -2.00
CA THR A 247 -1.15 8.39 -1.76
C THR A 247 -2.38 7.47 -1.70
N VAL A 248 -2.48 6.51 -2.62
CA VAL A 248 -3.58 5.53 -2.63
C VAL A 248 -3.54 4.63 -1.39
N LEU A 249 -2.36 4.14 -1.02
CA LEU A 249 -2.20 3.27 0.15
C LEU A 249 -2.46 4.01 1.46
N ASN A 250 -2.02 5.26 1.60
CA ASN A 250 -2.36 6.09 2.76
C ASN A 250 -3.87 6.34 2.85
N TYR A 251 -4.53 6.63 1.72
CA TYR A 251 -6.00 6.70 1.70
C TYR A 251 -6.65 5.39 2.20
N LEU A 252 -6.10 4.23 1.82
CA LEU A 252 -6.59 2.93 2.31
C LEU A 252 -6.35 2.72 3.81
N ILE A 253 -5.21 3.19 4.33
CA ILE A 253 -4.94 3.22 5.78
C ILE A 253 -6.02 4.04 6.48
N ASP A 254 -6.21 5.30 6.10
CA ASP A 254 -7.16 6.21 6.73
C ASP A 254 -8.60 5.67 6.65
N ALA A 255 -9.00 5.13 5.50
CA ALA A 255 -10.36 4.68 5.27
C ALA A 255 -10.67 3.29 5.89
N THR A 256 -9.66 2.43 6.07
CA THR A 256 -9.88 1.00 6.40
C THR A 256 -9.20 0.56 7.68
N LEU A 257 -7.95 1.00 7.92
CA LEU A 257 -7.13 0.55 9.05
C LEU A 257 -7.19 1.50 10.23
N GLU A 258 -7.16 2.81 10.01
CA GLU A 258 -7.21 3.82 11.08
C GLU A 258 -8.43 3.66 12.01
N PRO A 259 -9.63 3.30 11.52
CA PRO A 259 -10.76 3.01 12.42
C PRO A 259 -10.54 1.83 13.38
N LEU A 260 -9.54 0.98 13.12
CA LEU A 260 -9.15 -0.17 13.95
C LEU A 260 -7.97 0.15 14.87
N PHE A 261 -7.36 1.33 14.74
CA PHE A 261 -6.26 1.76 15.59
C PHE A 261 -6.76 2.10 16.99
N GLY A 262 -6.24 1.41 17.99
CA GLY A 262 -6.65 1.58 19.38
C GLY A 262 -5.80 2.59 20.15
N ALA A 263 -4.61 2.93 19.64
CA ALA A 263 -3.62 3.73 20.34
C ALA A 263 -3.36 3.25 21.78
N THR A 264 -3.45 1.94 22.05
CA THR A 264 -3.39 1.35 23.39
C THR A 264 -2.36 0.24 23.49
N CYS A 265 -1.84 0.01 24.69
CA CYS A 265 -0.94 -1.09 25.02
C CYS A 265 -1.59 -2.10 25.97
N LEU A 266 -2.89 -1.95 26.22
CA LEU A 266 -3.68 -2.86 27.05
C LEU A 266 -4.19 -4.01 26.17
N SER A 267 -4.04 -5.24 26.63
CA SER A 267 -4.81 -6.37 26.09
C SER A 267 -6.29 -6.15 26.41
N GLU A 268 -7.17 -6.22 25.42
CA GLU A 268 -8.62 -6.29 25.70
C GLU A 268 -8.91 -7.58 26.49
N GLU A 269 -9.71 -7.49 27.55
CA GLU A 269 -10.25 -8.68 28.25
C GLU A 269 -11.28 -9.43 27.38
#